data_AF-A0AAW6B5K8-F1
#
_entry.id   AF-A0AAW6B5K8-F1
#
_cell.length_a   1.000
_cell.length_b   1.000
_cell.length_c   1.000
_cell.angle_alpha   90.00
_cell.angle_beta   90.00
_cell.angle_gamma   90.00
#
_symmetry.space_group_name_H-M   'P 1'
#
loop_
_entity.id
_entity.type
_entity.pdbx_description
1 polymer ?
#
loop_
_entity_poly.entity_id
_entity_poly.type
_entity_poly.pdbx_seq_one_letter_code
_entity_poly.pdbx_strand_id
1 'polypeptide(L)'
;MNYLLTVKYPKQEVIEDGKESVTNVKENHEDLTSEELLEKYQEFQRVGYDVKVNFVTSDVYDEFDVFKLAEILDLNAIDYSAKLKFINRSNKGSHDYISSLAKLFDRYTFDYDISIKLKINDKSEIDFKNEDTWFGETPVYQINPKINVKDAKLFKNLYDELNEIAQVSAEIKPKKLEEKILLLSLDNYPAGTEVIFTLKDSEIYE
;
A
#
# COMPACT_ATOMS: atom_id res chain seq x y z
N MET A 1 -18.13 -2.14 -15.63
CA MET A 1 -16.84 -2.81 -15.31
C MET A 1 -17.14 -3.88 -14.28
N ASN A 2 -16.45 -5.01 -14.33
CA ASN A 2 -16.65 -6.10 -13.38
C ASN A 2 -15.48 -6.17 -12.41
N TYR A 3 -15.74 -6.55 -11.17
CA TYR A 3 -14.78 -6.59 -10.06
C TYR A 3 -14.86 -7.93 -9.34
N LEU A 4 -13.79 -8.26 -8.61
CA LEU A 4 -13.82 -9.35 -7.64
C LEU A 4 -14.02 -8.74 -6.26
N LEU A 5 -14.95 -9.25 -5.47
CA LEU A 5 -15.16 -8.83 -4.08
C LEU A 5 -14.63 -9.91 -3.13
N THR A 6 -13.73 -9.54 -2.23
CA THR A 6 -13.38 -10.37 -1.07
C THR A 6 -13.89 -9.71 0.20
N VAL A 7 -14.83 -10.37 0.88
CA VAL A 7 -15.33 -9.96 2.19
C VAL A 7 -14.55 -10.69 3.28
N LYS A 8 -14.01 -9.95 4.23
CA LYS A 8 -13.30 -10.46 5.41
C LYS A 8 -14.13 -10.10 6.64
N TYR A 9 -14.70 -11.10 7.29
CA TYR A 9 -15.54 -10.93 8.47
C TYR A 9 -14.68 -10.73 9.73
N PRO A 10 -15.26 -10.20 10.82
CA PRO A 10 -14.61 -10.19 12.12
C PRO A 10 -14.21 -11.61 12.53
N LYS A 11 -13.18 -11.68 13.38
CA LYS A 11 -12.72 -12.94 13.95
C LYS A 11 -13.84 -13.54 14.81
N GLN A 12 -14.19 -14.78 14.52
CA GLN A 12 -15.18 -15.50 15.31
C GLN A 12 -14.45 -16.41 16.31
N GLU A 13 -14.80 -16.28 17.58
CA GLU A 13 -14.39 -17.22 18.61
C GLU A 13 -15.30 -18.44 18.55
N VAL A 14 -14.69 -19.61 18.33
CA VAL A 14 -15.38 -20.90 18.26
C VAL A 14 -14.87 -21.75 19.41
N ILE A 15 -15.78 -22.18 20.28
CA ILE A 15 -15.49 -23.12 21.35
C ILE A 15 -15.97 -24.50 20.90
N GLU A 16 -15.03 -25.37 20.54
CA GLU A 16 -15.29 -26.79 20.28
C GLU A 16 -14.52 -27.64 21.29
N ASP A 17 -15.18 -28.61 21.91
CA ASP A 17 -14.59 -29.54 22.90
C ASP A 17 -13.75 -28.87 24.00
N GLY A 18 -14.19 -27.70 24.48
CA GLY A 18 -13.51 -26.95 25.55
C GLY A 18 -12.21 -26.27 25.13
N LYS A 19 -11.90 -26.20 23.83
CA LYS A 19 -10.82 -25.40 23.28
C LYS A 19 -11.38 -24.19 22.54
N GLU A 20 -10.95 -23.02 22.98
CA GLU A 20 -11.18 -21.77 22.26
C GLU A 20 -10.27 -21.71 21.02
N SER A 21 -10.88 -21.45 19.87
CA SER A 21 -10.18 -21.21 18.60
C SER A 21 -10.73 -19.96 17.93
N VAL A 22 -9.87 -19.24 17.22
CA VAL A 22 -10.25 -18.02 16.52
C VAL A 22 -10.23 -18.29 15.01
N THR A 23 -11.39 -18.20 14.38
CA THR A 23 -11.55 -18.48 12.94
C THR A 23 -11.68 -17.18 12.15
N ASN A 24 -10.96 -17.09 11.03
CA ASN A 24 -11.13 -16.01 10.06
C ASN A 24 -12.07 -16.50 8.96
N VAL A 25 -13.21 -15.83 8.77
CA VAL A 25 -14.16 -16.13 7.69
C VAL A 25 -13.91 -15.18 6.53
N LYS A 26 -13.82 -15.72 5.31
CA LYS A 26 -13.71 -14.96 4.08
C LYS A 26 -14.71 -15.47 3.06
N GLU A 27 -15.29 -14.55 2.31
CA GLU A 27 -16.20 -14.83 1.21
C GLU A 27 -15.67 -14.12 -0.04
N ASN A 28 -15.75 -14.80 -1.17
CA ASN A 28 -15.33 -14.25 -2.45
C ASN A 28 -16.51 -14.25 -3.40
N HIS A 29 -16.68 -13.16 -4.13
CA HIS A 29 -17.64 -13.02 -5.20
C HIS A 29 -16.90 -12.56 -6.45
N GLU A 30 -17.26 -13.14 -7.59
CA GLU A 30 -16.65 -12.84 -8.89
C GLU A 30 -17.66 -12.08 -9.75
N ASP A 31 -17.15 -11.32 -10.73
CA ASP A 31 -17.94 -10.63 -11.76
C ASP A 31 -19.00 -9.62 -11.27
N LEU A 32 -18.74 -8.89 -10.18
CA LEU A 32 -19.66 -7.87 -9.67
C LEU A 32 -19.52 -6.55 -10.41
N THR A 33 -20.65 -5.90 -10.68
CA THR A 33 -20.71 -4.52 -11.17
C THR A 33 -20.44 -3.50 -10.05
N SER A 34 -20.18 -2.24 -10.42
CA SER A 34 -20.06 -1.14 -9.45
C SER A 34 -21.32 -0.97 -8.59
N GLU A 35 -22.50 -1.19 -9.17
CA GLU A 35 -23.80 -1.08 -8.48
C GLU A 35 -23.96 -2.19 -7.44
N GLU A 36 -23.68 -3.44 -7.79
CA GLU A 36 -23.76 -4.58 -6.86
C GLU A 36 -22.74 -4.46 -5.71
N LEU A 37 -21.54 -3.95 -5.99
CA LEU A 37 -20.55 -3.65 -4.95
C LEU A 37 -21.04 -2.57 -3.98
N LEU A 38 -21.69 -1.53 -4.49
CA LEU A 38 -22.25 -0.47 -3.66
C LEU A 38 -23.41 -0.99 -2.83
N GLU A 39 -24.29 -1.80 -3.41
CA GLU A 39 -25.39 -2.45 -2.68
C GLU A 39 -24.86 -3.33 -1.55
N LYS A 40 -23.82 -4.13 -1.81
CA LYS A 40 -23.14 -4.94 -0.79
C LYS A 40 -22.54 -4.09 0.32
N TYR A 41 -21.89 -2.98 -0.04
CA TYR A 41 -21.34 -2.04 0.94
C TYR A 41 -22.43 -1.47 1.85
N GLN A 42 -23.55 -1.03 1.27
CA GLN A 42 -24.70 -0.51 2.02
C GLN A 42 -25.38 -1.58 2.88
N GLU A 43 -25.50 -2.81 2.37
CA GLU A 43 -26.04 -3.95 3.12
C GLU A 43 -25.25 -4.18 4.41
N PHE A 44 -23.92 -4.25 4.33
CA PHE A 44 -23.07 -4.44 5.51
C PHE A 44 -23.18 -3.29 6.51
N GLN A 45 -23.26 -2.04 6.03
CA GLN A 45 -23.46 -0.89 6.92
C GLN A 45 -24.81 -0.97 7.64
N ARG A 46 -25.89 -1.37 6.95
CA ARG A 46 -27.23 -1.53 7.57
C ARG A 46 -27.27 -2.63 8.62
N VAL A 47 -26.49 -3.70 8.44
CA VAL A 47 -26.38 -4.81 9.40
C VAL A 47 -25.47 -4.44 10.59
N GLY A 48 -24.87 -3.24 10.59
CA GLY A 48 -24.10 -2.73 11.72
C GLY A 48 -22.60 -2.98 11.62
N TYR A 49 -22.05 -3.20 10.42
CA TYR A 49 -20.61 -3.25 10.21
C TYR A 49 -20.02 -1.89 9.82
N ASP A 50 -18.86 -1.56 10.37
CA ASP A 50 -17.94 -0.61 9.77
C ASP A 50 -17.12 -1.32 8.67
N VAL A 51 -17.18 -0.79 7.45
CA VAL A 51 -16.64 -1.43 6.26
C VAL A 51 -15.39 -0.71 5.78
N LYS A 52 -14.23 -1.32 6.04
CA LYS A 52 -12.96 -0.83 5.48
C LYS A 52 -12.74 -1.43 4.10
N VAL A 53 -12.74 -0.59 3.07
CA VAL A 53 -12.45 -1.00 1.69
C VAL A 53 -10.97 -0.81 1.36
N ASN A 54 -10.39 -1.75 0.61
CA ASN A 54 -9.11 -1.59 -0.05
C ASN A 54 -9.21 -2.13 -1.47
N PHE A 55 -8.53 -1.49 -2.41
CA PHE A 55 -8.44 -1.93 -3.79
C PHE A 55 -7.09 -2.61 -4.01
N VAL A 56 -7.10 -3.78 -4.63
CA VAL A 56 -5.92 -4.53 -5.04
C VAL A 56 -5.94 -4.61 -6.55
N THR A 57 -5.13 -3.75 -7.17
CA THR A 57 -4.85 -3.83 -8.59
C THR A 57 -3.80 -4.91 -8.80
N SER A 58 -4.02 -5.80 -9.77
CA SER A 58 -2.92 -6.67 -10.21
C SER A 58 -1.79 -5.82 -10.79
N ASP A 59 -0.54 -6.22 -10.58
CA ASP A 59 0.65 -5.54 -11.12
C ASP A 59 0.69 -5.52 -12.67
N VAL A 60 -0.30 -6.11 -13.34
CA VAL A 60 -0.38 -6.33 -14.79
C VAL A 60 -1.22 -5.26 -15.50
N TYR A 61 -1.91 -4.39 -14.76
CA TYR A 61 -2.72 -3.33 -15.38
C TYR A 61 -1.90 -2.06 -15.60
N ASP A 62 -1.29 -1.93 -16.77
CA ASP A 62 -0.61 -0.73 -17.27
C ASP A 62 -1.52 0.53 -17.33
N GLU A 63 -2.82 0.37 -17.12
CA GLU A 63 -3.82 1.43 -17.30
C GLU A 63 -4.19 2.21 -16.04
N PHE A 64 -3.81 1.76 -14.83
CA PHE A 64 -4.18 2.46 -13.60
C PHE A 64 -3.20 3.61 -13.28
N ASP A 65 -3.60 4.83 -13.63
CA ASP A 65 -2.88 6.04 -13.24
C ASP A 65 -3.32 6.51 -11.84
N VAL A 66 -2.52 6.12 -10.85
CA VAL A 66 -2.71 6.47 -9.45
C VAL A 66 -2.73 7.99 -9.19
N PHE A 67 -2.09 8.80 -10.02
CA PHE A 67 -2.12 10.26 -9.88
C PHE A 67 -3.41 10.87 -10.46
N LYS A 68 -4.07 10.23 -11.43
CA LYS A 68 -5.43 10.62 -11.85
C LYS A 68 -6.44 10.38 -10.73
N LEU A 69 -6.31 9.27 -9.98
CA LEU A 69 -7.15 9.07 -8.79
C LEU A 69 -6.96 10.21 -7.79
N ALA A 70 -5.71 10.60 -7.50
CA ALA A 70 -5.43 11.75 -6.63
C ALA A 70 -6.07 13.05 -7.14
N GLU A 71 -6.00 13.32 -8.45
CA GLU A 71 -6.64 14.49 -9.07
C GLU A 71 -8.17 14.47 -8.92
N ILE A 72 -8.81 13.31 -9.07
CA ILE A 72 -10.26 13.17 -8.89
C ILE A 72 -10.68 13.39 -7.45
N LEU A 73 -9.89 12.90 -6.50
CA LEU A 73 -10.11 13.15 -5.07
C LEU A 73 -9.94 14.64 -4.74
N ASP A 74 -8.90 15.30 -5.26
CA ASP A 74 -8.69 16.74 -5.14
C ASP A 74 -9.91 17.53 -5.67
N LEU A 75 -10.38 17.21 -6.89
CA LEU A 75 -11.51 17.87 -7.55
C LEU A 75 -12.83 17.72 -6.78
N ASN A 76 -12.97 16.64 -6.02
CA ASN A 76 -14.14 16.37 -5.19
C ASN A 76 -13.96 16.84 -3.73
N ALA A 77 -12.87 17.55 -3.41
CA ALA A 77 -12.50 17.96 -2.07
C ALA A 77 -12.46 16.80 -1.06
N ILE A 78 -11.98 15.63 -1.49
CA ILE A 78 -11.83 14.43 -0.68
C ILE A 78 -10.41 14.37 -0.14
N ASP A 79 -10.30 14.40 1.19
CA ASP A 79 -9.02 14.23 1.89
C ASP A 79 -8.46 12.80 1.69
N TYR A 80 -7.18 12.71 1.30
CA TYR A 80 -6.45 11.45 1.20
C TYR A 80 -5.04 11.51 1.81
N SER A 81 -4.41 10.34 1.90
CA SER A 81 -2.98 10.17 2.15
C SER A 81 -2.33 9.53 0.92
N ALA A 82 -1.17 10.05 0.54
CA ALA A 82 -0.39 9.57 -0.59
C ALA A 82 0.98 9.10 -0.10
N LYS A 83 1.37 7.88 -0.50
CA LYS A 83 2.63 7.25 -0.09
C LYS A 83 3.39 6.74 -1.30
N LEU A 84 4.71 6.79 -1.22
CA LEU A 84 5.61 6.15 -2.18
C LEU A 84 6.28 4.95 -1.52
N LYS A 85 6.30 3.82 -2.21
CA LYS A 85 6.89 2.55 -1.74
C LYS A 85 7.82 1.98 -2.80
N PHE A 86 8.92 1.39 -2.37
CA PHE A 86 9.74 0.56 -3.25
C PHE A 86 9.16 -0.85 -3.33
N ILE A 87 9.13 -1.42 -4.52
CA ILE A 87 8.69 -2.79 -4.78
C ILE A 87 9.88 -3.69 -5.15
N ASN A 88 9.73 -5.01 -5.10
CA ASN A 88 10.76 -5.97 -5.50
C ASN A 88 12.15 -5.76 -4.85
N ARG A 89 12.18 -5.18 -3.64
CA ARG A 89 13.41 -4.85 -2.89
C ARG A 89 14.35 -3.91 -3.64
N SER A 90 13.83 -3.10 -4.56
CA SER A 90 14.57 -2.06 -5.29
C SER A 90 15.10 -0.94 -4.38
N ASN A 91 14.71 -0.90 -3.11
CA ASN A 91 15.33 -0.02 -2.11
C ASN A 91 16.63 -0.57 -1.51
N LYS A 92 17.17 -1.68 -2.02
CA LYS A 92 18.37 -2.33 -1.48
C LYS A 92 19.42 -2.50 -2.55
N GLY A 93 20.69 -2.34 -2.19
CA GLY A 93 21.80 -2.55 -3.11
C GLY A 93 23.15 -2.16 -2.54
N SER A 94 24.09 -1.85 -3.44
CA SER A 94 25.41 -1.34 -3.11
C SER A 94 25.35 0.08 -2.54
N HIS A 95 26.46 0.53 -1.96
CA HIS A 95 26.62 1.91 -1.50
C HIS A 95 26.33 2.93 -2.60
N ASP A 96 26.88 2.73 -3.80
CA ASP A 96 26.74 3.67 -4.92
C ASP A 96 25.30 3.74 -5.45
N TYR A 97 24.63 2.59 -5.52
CA TYR A 97 23.22 2.52 -5.89
C TYR A 97 22.35 3.26 -4.86
N ILE A 98 22.52 2.99 -3.57
CA ILE A 98 21.73 3.67 -2.54
C ILE A 98 22.07 5.16 -2.45
N SER A 99 23.32 5.54 -2.70
CA SER A 99 23.75 6.94 -2.78
C SER A 99 23.09 7.70 -3.94
N SER A 100 22.87 7.05 -5.09
CA SER A 100 22.15 7.69 -6.20
C SER A 100 20.67 7.91 -5.86
N LEU A 101 20.03 6.95 -5.18
CA LEU A 101 18.67 7.11 -4.66
C LEU A 101 18.60 8.24 -3.61
N ALA A 102 19.52 8.27 -2.65
CA ALA A 102 19.57 9.29 -1.60
C ALA A 102 19.64 10.71 -2.18
N LYS A 103 20.47 10.92 -3.21
CA LYS A 103 20.57 12.21 -3.92
C LYS A 103 19.24 12.66 -4.54
N LEU A 104 18.40 11.73 -4.99
CA LEU A 104 17.06 12.08 -5.46
C LEU A 104 16.18 12.57 -4.31
N PHE A 105 16.16 11.85 -3.18
CA PHE A 105 15.38 12.30 -2.02
C PHE A 105 15.86 13.65 -1.48
N ASP A 106 17.18 13.89 -1.43
CA ASP A 106 17.75 15.18 -1.04
C ASP A 106 17.29 16.31 -1.98
N ARG A 107 17.33 16.07 -3.30
CA ARG A 107 16.90 17.05 -4.32
C ARG A 107 15.45 17.47 -4.14
N TYR A 108 14.60 16.51 -3.79
CA TYR A 108 13.17 16.73 -3.58
C TYR A 108 12.81 17.02 -2.12
N THR A 109 13.80 17.21 -1.23
CA THR A 109 13.63 17.56 0.19
C THR A 109 12.78 16.57 0.99
N PHE A 110 12.85 15.28 0.64
CA PHE A 110 12.18 14.22 1.39
C PHE A 110 13.12 13.54 2.37
N ASP A 111 12.67 13.37 3.61
CA ASP A 111 13.43 12.63 4.62
C ASP A 111 13.50 11.13 4.29
N TYR A 112 14.62 10.51 4.66
CA TYR A 112 14.84 9.07 4.57
C TYR A 112 15.79 8.59 5.67
N ASP A 113 15.72 7.29 5.97
CA ASP A 113 16.71 6.59 6.78
C ASP A 113 17.53 5.64 5.90
N ILE A 114 18.85 5.55 6.16
CA ILE A 114 19.71 4.52 5.58
C ILE A 114 19.97 3.47 6.64
N SER A 115 19.81 2.20 6.25
CA SER A 115 20.16 1.04 7.07
C SER A 115 21.17 0.17 6.32
N ILE A 116 22.14 -0.36 7.05
CA ILE A 116 23.18 -1.22 6.48
C ILE A 116 23.08 -2.57 7.18
N LYS A 117 23.04 -3.66 6.39
CA LYS A 117 23.13 -5.02 6.91
C LYS A 117 24.52 -5.59 6.60
N LEU A 118 25.35 -5.66 7.65
CA LEU A 118 26.66 -6.30 7.61
C LEU A 118 26.52 -7.80 7.87
N LYS A 119 27.05 -8.63 6.97
CA LYS A 119 27.12 -10.09 7.16
C LYS A 119 28.55 -10.47 7.50
N ILE A 120 28.79 -10.81 8.76
CA ILE A 120 30.13 -11.13 9.27
C ILE A 120 30.21 -12.63 9.51
N ASN A 121 31.20 -13.28 8.89
CA ASN A 121 31.52 -14.69 9.02
C ASN A 121 32.98 -14.90 8.58
N ASP A 122 33.50 -16.11 8.77
CA ASP A 122 34.92 -16.45 8.49
C ASP A 122 35.36 -16.24 7.03
N LYS A 123 34.41 -16.02 6.11
CA LYS A 123 34.65 -15.76 4.68
C LYS A 123 34.33 -14.32 4.28
N SER A 124 33.89 -13.49 5.22
CA SER A 124 33.51 -12.11 4.96
C SER A 124 34.74 -11.20 5.03
N GLU A 125 34.82 -10.26 4.10
CA GLU A 125 35.82 -9.18 4.13
C GLU A 125 35.41 -8.04 5.09
N ILE A 126 34.22 -8.13 5.69
CA ILE A 126 33.68 -7.13 6.61
C ILE A 126 34.20 -7.40 8.03
N ASP A 127 34.89 -6.40 8.59
CA ASP A 127 35.30 -6.35 9.99
C ASP A 127 34.47 -5.30 10.74
N PHE A 128 33.72 -5.72 11.77
CA PHE A 128 32.95 -4.79 12.60
C PHE A 128 33.84 -3.76 13.32
N LYS A 129 35.11 -4.08 13.58
CA LYS A 129 36.03 -3.15 14.24
C LYS A 129 36.67 -2.15 13.28
N ASN A 130 36.53 -2.35 11.98
CA ASN A 130 37.08 -1.49 10.95
C ASN A 130 35.96 -0.96 10.04
N GLU A 131 35.53 0.28 10.34
CA GLU A 131 34.43 0.96 9.65
C GLU A 131 34.63 1.07 8.13
N ASP A 132 35.87 1.18 7.65
CA ASP A 132 36.15 1.27 6.21
C ASP A 132 35.68 0.01 5.45
N THR A 133 35.64 -1.14 6.12
CA THR A 133 35.16 -2.40 5.52
C THR A 133 33.63 -2.46 5.38
N TRP A 134 32.92 -1.50 5.97
CA TRP A 134 31.46 -1.40 5.87
C TRP A 134 31.05 -0.75 4.55
N PHE A 135 31.98 -0.12 3.84
CA PHE A 135 31.78 0.58 2.57
C PHE A 135 32.46 -0.19 1.43
N GLY A 136 31.79 -1.23 0.93
CA GLY A 136 32.28 -2.08 -0.15
C GLY A 136 31.16 -2.84 -0.85
N GLU A 137 31.51 -3.85 -1.65
CA GLU A 137 30.54 -4.63 -2.43
C GLU A 137 29.75 -5.66 -1.58
N THR A 138 30.31 -6.08 -0.45
CA THR A 138 29.72 -7.13 0.40
C THR A 138 28.54 -6.65 1.27
N PRO A 139 28.59 -5.45 1.89
CA PRO A 139 27.48 -4.88 2.65
C PRO A 139 26.24 -4.60 1.79
N VAL A 140 25.05 -4.88 2.34
CA VAL A 140 23.78 -4.52 1.68
C VAL A 140 23.18 -3.30 2.35
N TYR A 141 23.08 -2.22 1.58
CA TYR A 141 22.47 -0.96 1.98
C TYR A 141 20.98 -0.98 1.66
N GLN A 142 20.20 -0.28 2.45
CA GLN A 142 18.77 -0.11 2.24
C GLN A 142 18.33 1.30 2.60
N ILE A 143 17.64 1.96 1.68
CA ILE A 143 16.99 3.26 1.90
C ILE A 143 15.53 3.07 2.31
N ASN A 144 15.08 3.86 3.29
CA ASN A 144 13.73 3.85 3.82
C ASN A 144 13.17 5.27 3.80
N PRO A 145 12.46 5.67 2.72
CA PRO A 145 11.94 7.02 2.60
C PRO A 145 10.73 7.24 3.52
N LYS A 146 10.58 8.47 4.03
CA LYS A 146 9.48 8.88 4.91
C LYS A 146 8.41 9.66 4.14
N ILE A 147 7.96 9.13 3.02
CA ILE A 147 6.97 9.79 2.15
C ILE A 147 5.56 9.36 2.55
N ASN A 148 4.88 10.26 3.27
CA ASN A 148 3.45 10.19 3.54
C ASN A 148 2.88 11.61 3.53
N VAL A 149 2.32 12.03 2.40
CA VAL A 149 1.89 13.40 2.15
C VAL A 149 0.38 13.47 1.91
N LYS A 150 -0.18 14.68 1.98
CA LYS A 150 -1.61 14.93 1.72
C LYS A 150 -1.91 15.23 0.24
N ASP A 151 -0.88 15.52 -0.55
CA ASP A 151 -0.98 15.85 -1.97
C ASP A 151 0.04 15.01 -2.75
N ALA A 152 -0.44 14.16 -3.64
CA ALA A 152 0.40 13.27 -4.44
C ALA A 152 1.32 14.03 -5.40
N LYS A 153 0.96 15.24 -5.82
CA LYS A 153 1.76 16.07 -6.73
C LYS A 153 3.13 16.40 -6.15
N LEU A 154 3.25 16.43 -4.82
CA LEU A 154 4.50 16.74 -4.12
C LEU A 154 5.62 15.73 -4.39
N PHE A 155 5.30 14.47 -4.70
CA PHE A 155 6.32 13.47 -5.02
C PHE A 155 6.24 12.95 -6.46
N LYS A 156 5.38 13.49 -7.32
CA LYS A 156 5.19 12.95 -8.69
C LYS A 156 6.50 12.92 -9.48
N ASN A 157 7.24 14.04 -9.52
CA ASN A 157 8.52 14.09 -10.23
C ASN A 157 9.56 13.13 -9.63
N LEU A 158 9.57 12.98 -8.30
CA LEU A 158 10.42 11.99 -7.63
C LEU A 158 10.03 10.56 -8.01
N TYR A 159 8.73 10.25 -8.10
CA TYR A 159 8.22 8.96 -8.54
C TYR A 159 8.65 8.64 -9.97
N ASP A 160 8.52 9.61 -10.88
CA ASP A 160 8.91 9.46 -12.28
C ASP A 160 10.43 9.19 -12.39
N GLU A 161 11.28 10.00 -11.75
CA GLU A 161 12.73 9.79 -11.76
C GLU A 161 13.15 8.49 -11.06
N LEU A 162 12.48 8.09 -9.97
CA LEU A 162 12.78 6.83 -9.29
C LEU A 162 12.46 5.62 -10.17
N ASN A 163 11.40 5.65 -10.97
CA ASN A 163 11.05 4.55 -11.87
C ASN A 163 12.05 4.34 -13.02
N GLU A 164 12.92 5.32 -13.31
CA GLU A 164 14.00 5.15 -14.29
C GLU A 164 15.15 4.28 -13.76
N ILE A 165 15.34 4.19 -12.44
CA ILE A 165 16.50 3.54 -11.80
C ILE A 165 16.15 2.50 -10.74
N ALA A 166 14.89 2.47 -10.31
CA ALA A 166 14.35 1.59 -9.30
C ALA A 166 12.91 1.23 -9.67
N GLN A 167 12.31 0.32 -8.92
CA GLN A 167 10.89 -0.01 -9.08
C GLN A 167 10.13 0.55 -7.89
N VAL A 168 9.23 1.49 -8.12
CA VAL A 168 8.41 2.13 -7.08
C VAL A 168 6.93 2.09 -7.41
N SER A 169 6.10 2.07 -6.38
CA SER A 169 4.65 2.21 -6.46
C SER A 169 4.20 3.41 -5.64
N ALA A 170 3.15 4.07 -6.11
CA ALA A 170 2.45 5.09 -5.35
C ALA A 170 1.10 4.53 -4.86
N GLU A 171 0.73 4.86 -3.63
CA GLU A 171 -0.51 4.46 -3.00
C GLU A 171 -1.28 5.71 -2.62
N ILE A 172 -2.50 5.86 -3.15
CA ILE A 172 -3.45 6.91 -2.78
C ILE A 172 -4.58 6.28 -1.99
N LYS A 173 -4.83 6.83 -0.79
CA LYS A 173 -5.84 6.29 0.12
C LYS A 173 -6.70 7.40 0.72
N PRO A 174 -8.00 7.46 0.41
CA PRO A 174 -8.93 8.37 1.09
C PRO A 174 -8.91 8.17 2.61
N LYS A 175 -9.00 9.26 3.38
CA LYS A 175 -8.98 9.19 4.85
C LYS A 175 -10.24 8.55 5.42
N LYS A 176 -11.38 8.85 4.80
CA LYS A 176 -12.68 8.27 5.10
C LYS A 176 -13.27 7.79 3.79
N LEU A 177 -13.87 6.61 3.80
CA LEU A 177 -14.57 6.10 2.64
C LEU A 177 -16.07 6.20 2.89
N GLU A 178 -16.76 6.87 2.00
CA GLU A 178 -18.21 7.02 1.96
C GLU A 178 -18.72 6.53 0.61
N GLU A 179 -20.01 6.27 0.48
CA GLU A 179 -20.62 5.73 -0.75
C GLU A 179 -20.19 6.49 -2.01
N LYS A 180 -20.23 7.82 -1.97
CA LYS A 180 -19.79 8.68 -3.08
C LYS A 180 -18.32 8.45 -3.43
N ILE A 181 -17.47 8.28 -2.42
CA ILE A 181 -16.02 8.08 -2.60
C ILE A 181 -15.74 6.67 -3.15
N LEU A 182 -16.51 5.67 -2.70
CA LEU A 182 -16.43 4.30 -3.20
C LEU A 182 -16.79 4.26 -4.69
N LEU A 183 -17.91 4.86 -5.08
CA LEU A 183 -18.31 4.97 -6.49
C LEU A 183 -17.25 5.67 -7.34
N LEU A 184 -16.79 6.85 -6.91
CA LEU A 184 -15.73 7.59 -7.60
C LEU A 184 -14.45 6.75 -7.74
N SER A 185 -14.10 5.98 -6.71
CA SER A 185 -12.92 5.11 -6.76
C SER A 185 -13.13 3.97 -7.77
N LEU A 186 -14.27 3.28 -7.71
CA LEU A 186 -14.60 2.17 -8.60
C LEU A 186 -14.49 2.59 -10.07
N ASP A 187 -15.06 3.73 -10.45
CA ASP A 187 -15.02 4.24 -11.83
C ASP A 187 -13.59 4.48 -12.37
N ASN A 188 -12.59 4.54 -11.49
CA ASN A 188 -11.19 4.78 -11.84
C ASN A 188 -10.30 3.53 -11.78
N TYR A 189 -10.78 2.44 -11.17
CA TYR A 189 -10.05 1.20 -11.14
C TYR A 189 -10.39 0.36 -12.38
N PRO A 190 -9.41 -0.33 -13.00
CA PRO A 190 -9.66 -1.17 -14.16
C PRO A 190 -10.57 -2.36 -13.80
N ALA A 191 -11.26 -2.88 -14.81
CA ALA A 191 -12.03 -4.13 -14.66
C ALA A 191 -11.11 -5.29 -14.22
N GLY A 192 -11.63 -6.16 -13.36
CA GLY A 192 -10.87 -7.23 -12.72
C GLY A 192 -10.12 -6.80 -11.46
N THR A 193 -10.23 -5.53 -11.03
CA THR A 193 -9.70 -5.10 -9.72
C THR A 193 -10.38 -5.87 -8.59
N GLU A 194 -9.58 -6.40 -7.66
CA GLU A 194 -10.09 -7.00 -6.43
C GLU A 194 -10.40 -5.89 -5.43
N VAL A 195 -11.64 -5.84 -4.96
CA VAL A 195 -12.12 -4.96 -3.91
C VAL A 195 -12.24 -5.79 -2.64
N ILE A 196 -11.52 -5.38 -1.59
CA ILE A 196 -11.52 -6.10 -0.32
C ILE A 196 -12.33 -5.31 0.70
N PHE A 197 -13.46 -5.86 1.14
CA PHE A 197 -14.22 -5.37 2.28
C PHE A 197 -13.72 -6.06 3.54
N THR A 198 -13.18 -5.29 4.48
CA THR A 198 -12.86 -5.78 5.82
C THR A 198 -13.90 -5.24 6.79
N LEU A 199 -14.75 -6.13 7.28
CA LEU A 199 -15.83 -5.82 8.19
C LEU A 199 -15.31 -5.77 9.62
N LYS A 200 -15.82 -4.81 10.38
CA LYS A 200 -15.67 -4.70 11.83
C LYS A 200 -17.02 -4.44 12.44
N ASP A 201 -17.30 -5.03 13.59
CA ASP A 201 -18.51 -4.69 14.32
C ASP A 201 -18.48 -3.19 14.63
N SER A 202 -19.53 -2.46 14.24
CA SER A 202 -19.62 -1.05 14.61
C SER A 202 -19.88 -0.96 16.11
N GLU A 203 -19.16 -0.07 16.80
CA GLU A 203 -19.52 0.32 18.17
C GLU A 203 -20.83 1.12 18.07
N ILE A 204 -21.96 0.42 18.09
CA ILE A 204 -23.26 1.06 18.33
C ILE A 204 -23.22 1.50 19.79
N TYR A 205 -22.81 2.75 20.03
CA TYR A 205 -23.15 3.40 21.29
C TYR A 205 -24.68 3.57 21.30
N GLU A 206 -25.36 2.78 22.13
CA GLU A 206 -26.75 3.04 22.54
C GLU A 206 -26.88 4.41 23.21
#